data_AF-A0A182S6S1-F1
#
_entry.id   AF-A0A182S6S1-F1
#
_cell.length_a   1.000
_cell.length_b   1.000
_cell.length_c   1.000
_cell.angle_alpha   90.00
_cell.angle_beta   90.00
_cell.angle_gamma   90.00
#
_symmetry.space_group_name_H-M   'P 1'
#
loop_
_entity.id
_entity.type
_entity.pdbx_description
1 polymer ?
#
loop_
_entity_poly.entity_id
_entity_poly.type
_entity_poly.pdbx_seq_one_letter_code
_entity_poly.pdbx_strand_id
1 'polypeptide(L)'
;MCGLVDAGFLYPLLEKDARGRTVIFGDAGTLDPKVYTVGHGSRMHMLVGETLYDDASVQCAGFVLVYDLSGITMGMLGLVTLNDIRDLATYLNNAVPMRIQELHFVNTPSLALKIANYTLALMNEKLRNRIMCHRSWEDLHKKVDKRLIPQEYGGVIPKDEHIAAFKKRCHIYRPQLLALDEMDYEVGRDLDSCKKSHVAEIETGTIGSFRKLQLD
;
A
#
# COMPACT_ATOMS: atom_id res chain seq x y z
N MET A 1 -9.02 10.68 11.11
CA MET A 1 -7.68 10.25 10.63
C MET A 1 -6.55 10.71 11.54
N CYS A 2 -6.56 11.95 12.08
CA CYS A 2 -5.51 12.42 13.01
C CYS A 2 -5.18 11.41 14.11
N GLY A 3 -6.19 10.88 14.82
CA GLY A 3 -5.96 9.88 15.87
C GLY A 3 -5.30 8.58 15.42
N LEU A 4 -5.49 8.12 14.18
CA LEU A 4 -4.79 6.94 13.65
C LEU A 4 -3.34 7.25 13.24
N VAL A 5 -3.07 8.48 12.78
CA VAL A 5 -1.69 8.96 12.57
C VAL A 5 -0.97 9.05 13.91
N ASP A 6 -1.63 9.63 14.92
CA ASP A 6 -1.10 9.76 16.29
C ASP A 6 -0.83 8.40 16.94
N ALA A 7 -1.71 7.42 16.71
CA ALA A 7 -1.53 6.07 17.22
C ALA A 7 -0.40 5.29 16.52
N GLY A 8 0.10 5.77 15.37
CA GLY A 8 1.13 5.09 14.60
C GLY A 8 0.61 3.90 13.80
N PHE A 9 -0.60 3.99 13.26
CA PHE A 9 -1.20 2.89 12.47
C PHE A 9 -0.44 2.59 11.19
N LEU A 10 -0.05 3.63 10.44
CA LEU A 10 0.68 3.50 9.19
C LEU A 10 1.45 4.80 8.89
N TYR A 11 2.74 4.69 8.60
CA TYR A 11 3.59 5.83 8.28
C TYR A 11 4.84 5.41 7.48
N PRO A 12 5.38 6.28 6.60
CA PRO A 12 6.67 6.06 5.97
C PRO A 12 7.80 6.20 7.00
N LEU A 13 8.83 5.37 6.87
CA LEU A 13 10.06 5.47 7.65
C LEU A 13 10.95 6.57 7.07
N LEU A 14 11.83 7.11 7.92
CA LEU A 14 12.70 8.25 7.57
C LEU A 14 13.78 7.84 6.56
N GLU A 15 14.30 6.63 6.71
CA GLU A 15 15.35 6.10 5.86
C GLU A 15 14.78 5.19 4.78
N LYS A 16 15.44 5.21 3.62
CA LYS A 16 15.18 4.28 2.53
C LYS A 16 16.06 3.05 2.70
N ASP A 17 15.64 1.96 2.07
CA ASP A 17 16.49 0.78 2.04
C ASP A 17 17.71 0.95 1.11
N ALA A 18 18.61 -0.04 1.14
CA ALA A 18 19.82 -0.04 0.30
C ALA A 18 19.55 0.01 -1.22
N ARG A 19 18.31 -0.24 -1.65
CA ARG A 19 17.87 -0.16 -3.05
C ARG A 19 17.17 1.16 -3.38
N GLY A 20 17.16 2.11 -2.44
CA GLY A 20 16.51 3.41 -2.59
C GLY A 20 14.98 3.37 -2.51
N ARG A 21 14.41 2.27 -2.03
CA ARG A 21 12.95 2.10 -1.87
C ARG A 21 12.49 2.75 -0.58
N THR A 22 11.34 3.41 -0.64
CA THR A 22 10.69 3.91 0.58
C THR A 22 10.13 2.73 1.37
N VAL A 23 10.40 2.69 2.67
CA VAL A 23 9.82 1.69 3.57
C VAL A 23 8.65 2.31 4.30
N ILE A 24 7.50 1.66 4.25
CA ILE A 24 6.29 2.04 4.99
C ILE A 24 6.11 1.02 6.11
N PHE A 25 5.86 1.50 7.31
CA PHE A 25 5.62 0.67 8.48
C PHE A 25 4.19 0.83 8.97
N GLY A 26 3.55 -0.28 9.32
CA GLY A 26 2.23 -0.30 9.93
C GLY A 26 2.18 -1.19 11.15
N ASP A 27 1.40 -0.76 12.14
CA ASP A 27 1.06 -1.55 13.33
C ASP A 27 -0.47 -1.74 13.36
N ALA A 28 -0.90 -2.96 13.04
CA ALA A 28 -2.32 -3.29 12.99
C ALA A 28 -3.01 -3.17 14.34
N GLY A 29 -2.29 -3.37 15.44
CA GLY A 29 -2.83 -3.35 16.80
C GLY A 29 -3.31 -1.99 17.27
N THR A 30 -2.85 -0.93 16.61
CA THR A 30 -3.23 0.45 16.94
C THR A 30 -4.63 0.84 16.43
N LEU A 31 -5.22 0.03 15.55
CA LEU A 31 -6.59 0.24 15.08
C LEU A 31 -7.58 -0.29 16.12
N ASP A 32 -8.10 0.59 16.99
CA ASP A 32 -9.15 0.21 17.93
C ASP A 32 -10.47 -0.05 17.19
N PRO A 33 -10.97 -1.30 17.13
CA PRO A 33 -12.22 -1.64 16.44
C PRO A 33 -13.47 -1.00 17.05
N LYS A 34 -13.39 -0.48 18.28
CA LYS A 34 -14.50 0.24 18.93
C LYS A 34 -14.66 1.66 18.41
N VAL A 35 -13.57 2.23 17.90
CA VAL A 35 -13.49 3.63 17.45
C VAL A 35 -13.42 3.71 15.93
N TYR A 36 -12.69 2.77 15.31
CA TYR A 36 -12.37 2.80 13.88
C TYR A 36 -12.86 1.54 13.17
N THR A 37 -13.24 1.73 11.91
CA THR A 37 -13.63 0.66 10.98
C THR A 37 -12.46 0.29 10.06
N VAL A 38 -12.56 -0.84 9.36
CA VAL A 38 -11.60 -1.25 8.32
C VAL A 38 -11.45 -0.13 7.26
N GLY A 39 -12.55 0.52 6.88
CA GLY A 39 -12.52 1.66 5.96
C GLY A 39 -11.70 2.86 6.45
N HIS A 40 -11.61 3.10 7.76
CA HIS A 40 -10.68 4.11 8.29
C HIS A 40 -9.22 3.69 8.09
N GLY A 41 -8.91 2.40 8.27
CA GLY A 41 -7.60 1.83 7.93
C GLY A 41 -7.28 1.96 6.44
N SER A 42 -8.24 1.71 5.55
CA SER A 42 -8.07 1.92 4.10
C SER A 42 -7.78 3.37 3.75
N ARG A 43 -8.49 4.32 4.37
CA ARG A 43 -8.21 5.76 4.18
C ARG A 43 -6.83 6.18 4.67
N MET A 44 -6.28 5.52 5.70
CA MET A 44 -4.90 5.74 6.14
C MET A 44 -3.88 5.28 5.09
N HIS A 45 -4.12 4.15 4.42
CA HIS A 45 -3.28 3.71 3.29
C HIS A 45 -3.32 4.71 2.14
N MET A 46 -4.51 5.23 1.81
CA MET A 46 -4.66 6.29 0.82
C MET A 46 -3.92 7.55 1.23
N LEU A 47 -4.06 8.03 2.46
CA LEU A 47 -3.36 9.22 2.95
C LEU A 47 -1.83 9.08 2.84
N VAL A 48 -1.27 7.93 3.25
CA VAL A 48 0.16 7.67 3.09
C VAL A 48 0.53 7.69 1.61
N GLY A 49 -0.23 6.98 0.77
CA GLY A 49 -0.04 6.95 -0.68
C GLY A 49 -0.02 8.33 -1.30
N GLU A 50 -1.04 9.15 -1.06
CA GLU A 50 -1.16 10.50 -1.59
C GLU A 50 0.03 11.39 -1.22
N THR A 51 0.55 11.26 0.01
CA THR A 51 1.76 12.01 0.36
C THR A 51 3.01 11.53 -0.40
N LEU A 52 3.01 10.33 -0.97
CA LEU A 52 4.15 9.69 -1.64
C LEU A 52 4.03 9.66 -3.17
N TYR A 53 2.84 9.84 -3.74
CA TYR A 53 2.58 9.67 -5.18
C TYR A 53 3.43 10.60 -6.04
N ASP A 54 3.65 11.84 -5.62
CA ASP A 54 4.46 12.82 -6.37
C ASP A 54 5.97 12.71 -6.10
N ASP A 55 6.39 11.79 -5.24
CA ASP A 55 7.80 11.59 -4.96
C ASP A 55 8.45 10.76 -6.07
N ALA A 56 9.23 11.42 -6.93
CA ALA A 56 9.93 10.79 -8.06
C ALA A 56 10.76 9.57 -7.64
N SER A 57 11.33 9.58 -6.44
CA SER A 57 12.10 8.43 -5.95
C SER A 57 11.22 7.22 -5.66
N VAL A 58 10.00 7.44 -5.16
CA VAL A 58 8.99 6.39 -4.93
C VAL A 58 8.44 5.90 -6.26
N GLN A 59 8.21 6.79 -7.23
CA GLN A 59 7.78 6.40 -8.57
C GLN A 59 8.80 5.50 -9.27
N CYS A 60 10.10 5.80 -9.14
CA CYS A 60 11.17 5.01 -9.75
C CYS A 60 11.49 3.73 -8.98
N ALA A 61 11.76 3.82 -7.68
CA ALA A 61 12.22 2.69 -6.88
C ALA A 61 11.06 1.84 -6.33
N GLY A 62 9.88 2.42 -6.18
CA GLY A 62 8.74 1.80 -5.50
C GLY A 62 8.87 1.83 -3.98
N PHE A 63 8.02 1.05 -3.32
CA PHE A 63 7.99 0.95 -1.86
C PHE A 63 7.96 -0.49 -1.36
N VAL A 64 8.37 -0.64 -0.09
CA VAL A 64 8.25 -1.86 0.71
C VAL A 64 7.31 -1.56 1.87
N LEU A 65 6.31 -2.41 2.09
CA LEU A 65 5.45 -2.33 3.28
C LEU A 65 5.89 -3.38 4.29
N VAL A 66 6.04 -2.98 5.56
CA VAL A 66 6.19 -3.88 6.70
C VAL A 66 5.01 -3.64 7.64
N TYR A 67 4.25 -4.68 7.92
CA TYR A 67 3.05 -4.61 8.74
C TYR A 67 3.15 -5.59 9.91
N ASP A 68 3.16 -5.07 11.13
CA ASP A 68 3.05 -5.91 12.32
C ASP A 68 1.58 -6.27 12.58
N LEU A 69 1.31 -7.57 12.72
CA LEU A 69 -0.01 -8.12 13.01
C LEU A 69 -0.15 -8.62 14.45
N SER A 70 0.87 -8.40 15.30
CA SER A 70 0.91 -8.89 16.69
C SER A 70 -0.29 -8.42 17.53
N GLY A 71 -0.76 -7.19 17.32
CA GLY A 71 -1.90 -6.62 18.03
C GLY A 71 -3.27 -6.93 17.42
N ILE A 72 -3.36 -7.70 16.33
CA ILE A 72 -4.65 -8.07 15.76
C ILE A 72 -5.37 -9.05 16.67
N THR A 73 -6.62 -8.71 17.02
CA THR A 73 -7.52 -9.62 17.74
C THR A 73 -8.46 -10.37 16.80
N MET A 74 -9.00 -11.51 17.25
CA MET A 74 -10.02 -12.24 16.50
C MET A 74 -11.28 -11.39 16.24
N GLY A 75 -11.61 -10.49 17.19
CA GLY A 75 -12.71 -9.54 17.02
C GLY A 75 -12.48 -8.59 15.84
N MET A 76 -11.25 -8.07 15.69
CA MET A 76 -10.87 -7.23 14.55
C MET A 76 -10.95 -8.00 13.23
N LEU A 77 -10.48 -9.24 13.20
CA LEU A 77 -10.57 -10.08 12.00
C LEU A 77 -12.02 -10.40 11.62
N GLY A 78 -12.91 -10.55 12.60
CA GLY A 78 -14.34 -10.75 12.36
C GLY A 78 -15.06 -9.55 11.74
N LEU A 79 -14.46 -8.35 11.78
CA LEU A 79 -15.00 -7.16 11.11
C LEU A 79 -14.68 -7.12 9.62
N VAL A 80 -13.73 -7.93 9.16
CA VAL A 80 -13.33 -7.95 7.75
C VAL A 80 -14.38 -8.73 6.95
N THR A 81 -15.08 -8.03 6.06
CA THR A 81 -16.10 -8.63 5.20
C THR A 81 -15.49 -9.19 3.90
N LEU A 82 -16.24 -10.05 3.20
CA LEU A 82 -15.84 -10.52 1.87
C LEU A 82 -15.75 -9.39 0.83
N ASN A 83 -16.55 -8.34 1.00
CA ASN A 83 -16.47 -7.15 0.13
C ASN A 83 -15.17 -6.39 0.40
N ASP A 84 -14.79 -6.20 1.67
CA ASP A 84 -13.50 -5.56 2.00
C ASP A 84 -12.32 -6.32 1.39
N ILE A 85 -12.36 -7.65 1.39
CA ILE A 85 -11.32 -8.48 0.77
C ILE A 85 -11.28 -8.30 -0.75
N ARG A 86 -12.45 -8.26 -1.41
CA ARG A 86 -12.55 -8.05 -2.86
C ARG A 86 -12.08 -6.65 -3.25
N ASP A 87 -12.46 -5.64 -2.48
CA ASP A 87 -12.09 -4.25 -2.71
C ASP A 87 -10.58 -4.07 -2.51
N LEU A 88 -10.00 -4.66 -1.46
CA LEU A 88 -8.55 -4.65 -1.24
C LEU A 88 -7.79 -5.33 -2.38
N ALA A 89 -8.24 -6.51 -2.84
CA ALA A 89 -7.61 -7.20 -3.96
C ALA A 89 -7.69 -6.38 -5.25
N THR A 90 -8.85 -5.78 -5.54
CA THR A 90 -9.05 -4.91 -6.69
C THR A 90 -8.14 -3.68 -6.62
N TYR A 91 -8.08 -3.04 -5.46
CA TYR A 91 -7.22 -1.90 -5.21
C TYR A 91 -5.75 -2.23 -5.47
N LEU A 92 -5.24 -3.30 -4.86
CA LEU A 92 -3.83 -3.69 -5.00
C LEU A 92 -3.48 -4.15 -6.43
N ASN A 93 -4.41 -4.75 -7.16
CA ASN A 93 -4.18 -5.17 -8.55
C ASN A 93 -4.15 -3.98 -9.52
N ASN A 94 -5.07 -3.02 -9.35
CA ASN A 94 -5.43 -2.10 -10.44
C ASN A 94 -5.34 -0.61 -10.08
N ALA A 95 -5.29 -0.25 -8.80
CA ALA A 95 -5.52 1.13 -8.36
C ALA A 95 -4.44 1.71 -7.44
N VAL A 96 -3.38 0.97 -7.11
CA VAL A 96 -2.21 1.55 -6.41
C VAL A 96 -1.31 2.24 -7.45
N PRO A 97 -1.18 3.57 -7.45
CA PRO A 97 -0.41 4.31 -8.46
C PRO A 97 1.09 4.37 -8.09
N MET A 98 1.58 3.35 -7.37
CA MET A 98 2.98 3.20 -6.98
C MET A 98 3.42 1.76 -7.20
N ARG A 99 4.72 1.58 -7.49
CA ARG A 99 5.27 0.25 -7.63
C ARG A 99 5.43 -0.42 -6.26
N ILE A 100 4.50 -1.31 -5.94
CA ILE A 100 4.67 -2.25 -4.83
C ILE A 100 5.90 -3.13 -5.14
N GLN A 101 6.92 -3.12 -4.31
CA GLN A 101 8.07 -4.01 -4.47
C GLN A 101 7.88 -5.26 -3.62
N GLU A 102 7.62 -5.07 -2.32
CA GLU A 102 7.47 -6.15 -1.34
C GLU A 102 6.43 -5.73 -0.28
N LEU A 103 5.62 -6.69 0.17
CA LEU A 103 4.65 -6.53 1.26
C LEU A 103 4.95 -7.60 2.31
N HIS A 104 5.43 -7.19 3.48
CA HIS A 104 5.80 -8.07 4.58
C HIS A 104 4.77 -7.96 5.70
N PHE A 105 4.23 -9.10 6.11
CA PHE A 105 3.35 -9.23 7.26
C PHE A 105 4.06 -10.03 8.35
N VAL A 106 4.24 -9.45 9.53
CA VAL A 106 5.01 -10.04 10.63
C VAL A 106 4.07 -10.45 11.76
N ASN A 107 4.42 -11.50 12.50
CA ASN A 107 3.64 -12.03 13.62
C ASN A 107 2.22 -12.45 13.19
N THR A 108 2.07 -13.00 11.99
CA THR A 108 0.75 -13.30 11.39
C THR A 108 0.04 -14.44 12.14
N PRO A 109 -1.10 -14.20 12.81
CA PRO A 109 -1.86 -15.27 13.46
C PRO A 109 -2.53 -16.19 12.43
N SER A 110 -2.85 -17.42 12.85
CA SER A 110 -3.36 -18.46 11.94
C SER A 110 -4.65 -18.08 11.20
N LEU A 111 -5.56 -17.32 11.83
CA LEU A 111 -6.77 -16.83 11.17
C LEU A 111 -6.44 -15.74 10.13
N ALA A 112 -5.50 -14.83 10.43
CA ALA A 112 -5.05 -13.83 9.47
C ALA A 112 -4.39 -14.49 8.25
N LEU A 113 -3.65 -15.59 8.42
CA LEU A 113 -3.13 -16.38 7.30
C LEU A 113 -4.23 -16.93 6.39
N LYS A 114 -5.36 -17.38 6.95
CA LYS A 114 -6.50 -17.86 6.15
C LYS A 114 -7.13 -16.73 5.33
N ILE A 115 -7.33 -15.57 5.95
CA ILE A 115 -7.83 -14.38 5.25
C ILE A 115 -6.85 -13.96 4.16
N ALA A 116 -5.55 -13.89 4.48
CA ALA A 116 -4.51 -13.58 3.51
C ALA A 116 -4.53 -14.54 2.32
N ASN A 117 -4.64 -15.84 2.53
CA ASN A 117 -4.73 -16.83 1.45
C ASN A 117 -5.96 -16.60 0.55
N TYR A 118 -7.10 -16.21 1.13
CA TYR A 118 -8.29 -15.86 0.34
C TYR A 118 -8.06 -14.59 -0.48
N THR A 119 -7.48 -13.55 0.11
CA THR A 119 -7.11 -12.32 -0.62
C THR A 119 -6.11 -12.60 -1.74
N LEU A 120 -5.06 -13.40 -1.48
CA LEU A 120 -4.04 -13.78 -2.46
C LEU A 120 -4.62 -14.52 -3.66
N ALA A 121 -5.68 -15.31 -3.47
CA ALA A 121 -6.38 -16.00 -4.55
C ALA A 121 -7.01 -15.03 -5.56
N LEU A 122 -7.37 -13.82 -5.12
CA LEU A 122 -7.93 -12.74 -5.94
C LEU A 122 -6.86 -11.82 -6.55
N MET A 123 -5.59 -11.99 -6.16
CA MET A 123 -4.48 -11.20 -6.68
C MET A 123 -3.83 -11.84 -7.92
N ASN A 124 -3.30 -10.98 -8.80
CA ASN A 124 -2.47 -11.43 -9.91
C ASN A 124 -1.16 -12.07 -9.42
N GLU A 125 -0.56 -12.90 -10.26
CA GLU A 125 0.65 -13.68 -9.91
C GLU A 125 1.82 -12.78 -9.50
N LYS A 126 2.02 -11.67 -10.22
CA LYS A 126 3.08 -10.70 -9.96
C LYS A 126 3.00 -10.12 -8.55
N LEU A 127 1.80 -9.78 -8.07
CA LEU A 127 1.60 -9.23 -6.73
C LEU A 127 1.63 -10.32 -5.66
N ARG A 128 1.05 -11.49 -5.93
CA ARG A 128 1.11 -12.64 -5.03
C ARG A 128 2.56 -12.99 -4.66
N ASN A 129 3.46 -12.96 -5.63
CA ASN A 129 4.89 -13.23 -5.42
C ASN A 129 5.63 -12.14 -4.63
N ARG A 130 5.00 -11.00 -4.33
CA ARG A 130 5.57 -9.90 -3.55
C ARG A 130 5.11 -9.90 -2.10
N ILE A 131 4.13 -10.74 -1.75
CA ILE A 131 3.58 -10.83 -0.40
C ILE A 131 4.29 -11.94 0.37
N MET A 132 4.82 -11.59 1.54
CA MET A 132 5.56 -12.49 2.41
C MET A 132 5.01 -12.41 3.83
N CYS A 133 4.70 -13.57 4.42
CA CYS A 133 4.31 -13.67 5.82
C CYS A 133 5.47 -14.23 6.64
N HIS A 134 5.82 -13.52 7.71
CA HIS A 134 6.90 -13.84 8.62
C HIS A 134 6.36 -14.21 9.99
N ARG A 135 6.91 -15.27 10.58
CA ARG A 135 6.50 -15.71 11.92
C ARG A 135 7.06 -14.84 13.05
N SER A 136 8.17 -14.15 12.80
CA SER A 136 8.84 -13.31 13.78
C SER A 136 9.69 -12.22 13.09
N TRP A 137 10.15 -11.25 13.88
CA TRP A 137 11.04 -10.18 13.41
C TRP A 137 12.38 -10.72 12.90
N GLU A 138 12.92 -11.78 13.50
CA GLU A 138 14.17 -12.40 13.03
C GLU A 138 14.04 -12.96 11.62
N ASP A 139 12.87 -13.49 11.27
CA ASP A 139 12.61 -13.99 9.91
C ASP A 139 12.48 -12.84 8.91
N LEU A 140 11.82 -11.76 9.29
CA LEU A 140 11.75 -10.53 8.48
C LEU A 140 13.16 -9.98 8.20
N HIS A 141 14.05 -9.95 9.20
CA HIS A 141 15.38 -9.35 9.09
C HIS A 141 16.32 -10.06 8.11
N LYS A 142 15.96 -11.24 7.62
CA LYS A 142 16.64 -11.90 6.50
C LYS A 142 16.40 -11.19 5.15
N LYS A 143 15.39 -10.33 5.08
CA LYS A 143 14.94 -9.62 3.88
C LYS A 143 14.98 -8.10 4.03
N VAL A 144 14.62 -7.59 5.20
CA VAL A 144 14.56 -6.15 5.49
C VAL A 144 15.63 -5.78 6.51
N ASP A 145 16.42 -4.74 6.24
CA ASP A 145 17.44 -4.25 7.17
C ASP A 145 16.79 -3.83 8.50
N LYS A 146 17.26 -4.45 9.58
CA LYS A 146 16.78 -4.22 10.94
C LYS A 146 16.86 -2.75 11.36
N ARG A 147 17.87 -2.02 10.88
CA ARG A 147 18.10 -0.61 11.27
C ARG A 147 16.96 0.31 10.86
N LEU A 148 16.27 -0.01 9.77
CA LEU A 148 15.20 0.80 9.19
C LEU A 148 13.91 0.75 10.00
N ILE A 149 13.66 -0.36 10.69
CA ILE A 149 12.45 -0.59 11.47
C ILE A 149 12.46 0.33 12.72
N PRO A 150 11.31 0.72 13.30
CA PRO A 150 11.32 1.54 14.51
C PRO A 150 12.04 0.86 15.69
N GLN A 151 12.61 1.67 16.58
CA GLN A 151 13.41 1.23 17.73
C GLN A 151 12.67 0.22 18.63
N GLU A 152 11.36 0.41 18.80
CA GLU A 152 10.48 -0.44 19.61
C GLU A 152 10.36 -1.87 19.07
N TYR A 153 10.69 -2.08 17.80
CA TYR A 153 10.74 -3.39 17.14
C TYR A 153 12.19 -3.82 16.83
N GLY A 154 13.17 -3.13 17.41
CA GLY A 154 14.58 -3.49 17.37
C GLY A 154 15.44 -2.74 16.37
N GLY A 155 14.92 -1.73 15.67
CA GLY A 155 15.76 -0.86 14.84
C GLY A 155 16.38 0.29 15.62
N VAL A 156 16.65 1.41 14.94
CA VAL A 156 17.49 2.50 15.49
C VAL A 156 16.68 3.72 15.88
N ILE A 157 15.80 4.18 14.98
CA ILE A 157 15.08 5.44 15.15
C ILE A 157 13.77 5.20 15.92
N PRO A 158 13.44 6.00 16.95
CA PRO A 158 12.18 5.87 17.68
C PRO A 158 10.95 6.00 16.77
N LYS A 159 9.90 5.22 17.04
CA LYS A 159 8.62 5.30 16.32
C LYS A 159 8.07 6.72 16.27
N ASP A 160 8.15 7.44 17.38
CA ASP A 160 7.59 8.80 17.49
C ASP A 160 8.26 9.80 16.54
N GLU A 161 9.54 9.62 16.23
CA GLU A 161 10.25 10.47 15.27
C GLU A 161 9.75 10.24 13.84
N HIS A 162 9.51 8.98 13.46
CA HIS A 162 8.90 8.64 12.17
C HIS A 162 7.49 9.23 12.05
N ILE A 163 6.67 9.08 13.09
CA ILE A 163 5.31 9.63 13.14
C ILE A 163 5.33 11.16 13.04
N ALA A 164 6.23 11.83 13.77
CA ALA A 164 6.38 13.28 13.71
C ALA A 164 6.76 13.77 12.30
N ALA A 165 7.68 13.07 11.64
CA ALA A 165 8.04 13.36 10.26
C ALA A 165 6.87 13.15 9.29
N PHE A 166 6.10 12.08 9.48
CA PHE A 166 4.91 11.83 8.67
C PHE A 166 3.85 12.91 8.87
N LYS A 167 3.57 13.33 10.11
CA LYS A 167 2.66 14.45 10.40
C LYS A 167 3.09 15.73 9.69
N LYS A 168 4.38 16.07 9.75
CA LYS A 168 4.93 17.22 9.03
C LYS A 168 4.70 17.08 7.52
N ARG A 169 4.90 15.90 6.96
CA ARG A 169 4.60 15.61 5.54
C ARG A 169 3.12 15.79 5.23
N CYS A 170 2.21 15.26 6.04
CA CYS A 170 0.76 15.47 5.87
C CYS A 170 0.40 16.95 5.87
N HIS A 171 1.00 17.77 6.75
CA HIS A 171 0.77 19.22 6.76
C HIS A 171 1.24 19.91 5.47
N ILE A 172 2.36 19.49 4.91
CA ILE A 172 2.89 20.02 3.64
C ILE A 172 1.94 19.70 2.47
N TYR A 173 1.45 18.46 2.38
CA TYR A 173 0.57 18.02 1.29
C TYR A 173 -0.90 18.39 1.49
N ARG A 174 -1.30 18.79 2.69
CA ARG A 174 -2.71 19.10 3.03
C ARG A 174 -3.41 20.03 2.02
N PRO A 175 -2.82 21.16 1.57
CA PRO A 175 -3.49 22.04 0.61
C PRO A 175 -3.80 21.34 -0.72
N GLN A 176 -2.85 20.53 -1.22
CA GLN A 176 -3.03 19.77 -2.44
C GLN A 176 -4.11 18.70 -2.28
N LEU A 177 -4.13 18.00 -1.15
CA LEU A 177 -5.16 16.98 -0.88
C LEU A 177 -6.57 17.58 -0.84
N LEU A 178 -6.73 18.75 -0.21
CA LEU A 178 -8.01 19.45 -0.19
C LEU A 178 -8.41 19.93 -1.59
N ALA A 179 -7.46 20.37 -2.41
CA ALA A 179 -7.73 20.75 -3.79
C ALA A 179 -8.12 19.55 -4.66
N LEU A 180 -7.55 18.36 -4.41
CA LEU A 180 -7.95 17.12 -5.09
C LEU A 180 -9.38 16.69 -4.73
N ASP A 181 -9.82 16.94 -3.49
CA ASP A 181 -11.20 16.69 -3.07
C ASP A 181 -12.22 17.61 -3.80
N GLU A 182 -11.78 18.78 -4.27
CA GLU A 182 -12.59 19.72 -5.06
C GLU A 182 -12.53 19.43 -6.58
N MET A 183 -11.68 18.50 -7.01
CA MET A 183 -11.49 18.21 -8.43
C MET A 183 -12.65 17.39 -8.98
N ASP A 184 -13.50 18.01 -9.79
CA ASP A 184 -14.50 17.33 -10.60
C ASP A 184 -13.88 16.86 -11.93
N TYR A 185 -14.16 15.62 -12.32
CA TYR A 185 -13.82 15.10 -13.63
C TYR A 185 -15.08 14.59 -14.33
N GLU A 186 -15.22 14.91 -15.62
CA GLU A 186 -16.30 14.38 -16.42
C GLU A 186 -16.03 12.89 -16.69
N VAL A 187 -16.83 12.01 -16.09
CA VAL A 187 -16.82 10.58 -16.42
C VAL A 187 -17.45 10.43 -17.81
N GLY A 188 -16.61 10.46 -18.85
CA GLY A 188 -17.04 10.14 -20.21
C GLY A 188 -17.71 8.76 -20.25
N ARG A 189 -18.83 8.65 -20.99
CA ARG A 189 -19.61 7.40 -21.17
C ARG A 189 -18.86 6.25 -21.85
N ASP A 190 -17.56 6.39 -22.11
CA ASP A 190 -16.69 5.43 -22.79
C ASP A 190 -16.13 4.32 -21.88
N LEU A 191 -16.61 4.19 -20.64
CA LEU A 191 -16.25 3.07 -19.75
C LEU A 191 -16.64 1.69 -20.34
N ASP A 192 -17.58 1.64 -21.28
CA ASP A 192 -17.90 0.40 -22.01
C ASP A 192 -16.88 0.05 -23.11
N SER A 193 -16.05 1.00 -23.55
CA SER A 193 -14.96 0.74 -24.49
C SER A 193 -13.77 0.02 -23.81
N CYS A 194 -13.49 0.36 -22.54
CA CYS A 194 -12.37 -0.20 -21.79
C CYS A 194 -12.59 -1.66 -21.34
N LYS A 195 -13.84 -2.14 -21.24
CA LYS A 195 -14.13 -3.56 -20.94
C LYS A 195 -13.70 -4.53 -22.04
N LYS A 196 -13.35 -4.04 -23.24
CA LYS A 196 -13.00 -4.88 -24.40
C LYS A 196 -11.51 -5.10 -24.61
N SER A 197 -10.62 -4.39 -23.90
CA SER A 197 -9.18 -4.63 -24.04
C SER A 197 -8.79 -5.88 -23.25
N HIS A 198 -8.96 -7.04 -23.88
CA HIS A 198 -8.28 -8.25 -23.45
C HIS A 198 -6.76 -7.99 -23.45
N VAL A 199 -6.07 -8.55 -22.45
CA VAL A 199 -4.62 -8.50 -22.23
C VAL A 199 -3.76 -8.88 -23.46
N ALA A 200 -4.37 -9.50 -24.48
CA ALA A 200 -3.72 -9.84 -25.74
C ALA A 200 -3.33 -8.62 -26.61
N GLU A 201 -3.98 -7.45 -26.45
CA GLU A 201 -3.74 -6.30 -27.34
C GLU A 201 -2.46 -5.51 -27.01
N ILE A 202 -1.76 -5.79 -25.90
CA ILE A 202 -0.49 -5.11 -25.58
C ILE A 202 0.68 -5.72 -26.36
N GLU A 203 0.62 -7.00 -26.75
CA GLU A 203 1.66 -7.64 -27.58
C GLU A 203 1.53 -7.27 -29.06
N THR A 204 0.31 -6.99 -29.54
CA THR A 204 0.07 -6.45 -30.88
C THR A 204 -0.12 -4.94 -30.77
N GLY A 205 1.00 -4.22 -30.87
CA GLY A 205 1.07 -2.76 -30.67
C GLY A 205 -0.15 -1.98 -31.16
N THR A 206 -0.50 -0.95 -30.39
CA THR A 206 -1.61 -0.02 -30.63
C THR A 206 -1.85 0.22 -32.12
N ILE A 207 -3.04 -0.13 -32.61
CA ILE A 207 -3.48 0.16 -33.98
C ILE A 207 -3.69 1.67 -34.09
N GLY A 208 -2.60 2.40 -34.31
CA GLY A 208 -2.60 3.75 -34.82
C GLY A 208 -2.61 3.73 -36.35
N SER A 209 -3.29 4.68 -36.97
CA SER A 209 -3.26 4.91 -38.42
C SER A 209 -1.92 5.52 -38.84
N PHE A 210 -0.83 4.75 -38.76
CA PHE A 210 0.45 5.16 -39.31
C PHE A 210 0.49 4.76 -40.79
N ARG A 211 0.40 5.77 -41.66
CA ARG A 211 0.62 5.56 -43.10
C ARG A 211 2.09 5.18 -43.31
N LYS A 212 2.29 4.03 -43.95
CA LYS A 212 3.60 3.47 -44.29
C LYS A 212 4.38 4.47 -45.14
N LEU A 213 5.51 4.98 -44.63
CA LEU A 213 6.42 5.82 -45.40
C LEU A 213 7.19 4.91 -46.38
N GLN A 214 7.02 5.13 -47.68
CA GLN A 214 7.88 4.54 -48.71
C GLN A 214 9.02 5.51 -48.95
N LEU A 215 10.26 5.03 -48.79
CA LEU A 215 11.46 5.73 -49.21
C LEU A 215 11.89 5.11 -50.53
N ASP A 216 12.02 5.95 -51.57
CA ASP A 216 12.64 5.61 -52.85
C ASP A 216 14.18 5.54 -52.71
#